data_AF-A0A3S1AUS2-F1
#
_entry.id   AF-A0A3S1AUS2-F1
#
_cell.length_a   1.000
_cell.length_b   1.000
_cell.length_c   1.000
_cell.angle_alpha   90.00
_cell.angle_beta   90.00
_cell.angle_gamma   90.00
#
_symmetry.space_group_name_H-M   'P 1'
#
loop_
_entity.id
_entity.type
_entity.pdbx_description
1 polymer ?
#
loop_
_entity_poly.entity_id
_entity_poly.type
_entity_poly.pdbx_seq_one_letter_code
_entity_poly.pdbx_strand_id
1 'polypeptide(L)'
;MRRLSLNARQTIDDEGSDGLFVVLLEITHPELAGGPIRLSTDNAERISTDPLVYGTRSTWRGANPVTQPFLWIIASALLPSDQEDAPAAAQIAVENLSSEMAALLRSFRTPATVNLAVVLAETPDLIEAEYLDLQLLSANITESEILLSISRDEIELEPFPPGRMTRNRFPGLHL
;
A
#
# COMPACT_ATOMS: atom_id res chain seq x y z
N MET A 1 -21.49 5.43 -4.30
CA MET A 1 -20.10 5.90 -4.09
C MET A 1 -19.36 5.68 -5.41
N ARG A 2 -18.71 6.70 -5.97
CA ARG A 2 -18.05 6.62 -7.29
C ARG A 2 -16.60 6.20 -7.11
N ARG A 3 -16.19 5.07 -7.69
CA ARG A 3 -14.79 4.62 -7.71
C ARG A 3 -14.03 5.44 -8.75
N LEU A 4 -12.88 6.00 -8.38
CA LEU A 4 -11.96 6.69 -9.27
C LEU A 4 -10.61 5.96 -9.22
N SER A 5 -9.85 5.98 -10.32
CA SER A 5 -8.46 5.53 -10.28
C SER A 5 -7.65 6.47 -9.38
N LEU A 6 -6.61 5.93 -8.75
CA LEU A 6 -5.66 6.69 -7.93
C LEU A 6 -5.10 7.89 -8.70
N ASN A 7 -4.66 7.64 -9.92
CA ASN A 7 -4.11 8.66 -10.81
C ASN A 7 -5.12 9.78 -11.08
N ALA A 8 -6.38 9.43 -11.39
CA ALA A 8 -7.41 10.43 -11.67
C ALA A 8 -7.78 11.28 -10.46
N ARG A 9 -7.62 10.77 -9.23
CA ARG A 9 -7.94 11.54 -8.02
C ARG A 9 -6.84 12.54 -7.67
N GLN A 10 -5.58 12.13 -7.76
CA GLN A 10 -4.44 13.03 -7.54
C GLN A 10 -4.40 14.15 -8.59
N THR A 11 -4.73 13.85 -9.84
CA THR A 11 -4.85 14.86 -10.90
C THR A 11 -6.04 15.82 -10.71
N ILE A 12 -7.08 15.44 -9.95
CA ILE A 12 -8.22 16.32 -9.67
C ILE A 12 -7.98 17.22 -8.45
N ASP A 13 -7.27 16.73 -7.43
CA ASP A 13 -6.97 17.49 -6.21
C ASP A 13 -5.83 18.51 -6.42
N ASP A 14 -5.02 18.36 -7.48
CA ASP A 14 -3.89 19.24 -7.79
C ASP A 14 -4.21 20.15 -9.00
N GLU A 15 -4.66 21.39 -8.75
CA GLU A 15 -5.04 22.38 -9.78
C GLU A 15 -3.86 22.85 -10.68
N GLY A 16 -2.65 22.29 -10.54
CA GLY A 16 -1.44 22.80 -11.20
C GLY A 16 -0.45 21.79 -11.78
N SER A 17 -0.69 20.47 -11.75
CA SER A 17 0.29 19.50 -12.28
C SER A 17 -0.02 19.11 -13.73
N ASP A 18 0.95 19.35 -14.62
CA ASP A 18 0.88 19.01 -16.06
C ASP A 18 1.29 17.53 -16.31
N GLY A 19 1.34 16.71 -15.25
CA GLY A 19 1.91 15.36 -15.27
C GLY A 19 0.97 14.28 -14.71
N LEU A 20 1.10 13.05 -15.23
CA LEU A 20 0.33 11.91 -14.75
C LEU A 20 0.93 11.39 -13.43
N PHE A 21 0.17 11.49 -12.34
CA PHE A 21 0.56 10.84 -11.09
C PHE A 21 0.45 9.32 -11.17
N VAL A 22 1.44 8.66 -10.61
CA VAL A 22 1.61 7.22 -10.54
C VAL A 22 1.85 6.83 -9.09
N VAL A 23 1.16 5.79 -8.63
CA VAL A 23 1.36 5.24 -7.29
C VAL A 23 2.19 3.97 -7.40
N LEU A 24 3.33 3.98 -6.73
CA LEU A 24 4.19 2.83 -6.51
C LEU A 24 3.84 2.21 -5.15
N LEU A 25 3.71 0.89 -5.11
CA LEU A 25 3.38 0.13 -3.92
C LEU A 25 4.42 -0.98 -3.72
N GLU A 26 5.00 -1.05 -2.53
CA GLU A 26 5.91 -2.12 -2.11
C GLU A 26 5.31 -2.85 -0.91
N ILE A 27 5.06 -4.15 -1.04
CA ILE A 27 4.63 -5.02 0.07
C ILE A 27 5.81 -5.90 0.48
N THR A 28 6.16 -5.83 1.76
CA THR A 28 7.24 -6.61 2.38
C THR A 28 6.66 -7.49 3.49
N HIS A 29 7.15 -8.73 3.58
CA HIS A 29 6.80 -9.63 4.66
C HIS A 29 7.95 -10.64 4.87
N PRO A 30 8.32 -11.01 6.11
CA PRO A 30 9.45 -11.91 6.37
C PRO A 30 9.34 -13.28 5.70
N GLU A 31 8.11 -13.77 5.48
CA GLU A 31 7.85 -15.07 4.84
C GLU A 31 7.86 -15.02 3.29
N LEU A 32 8.07 -13.85 2.68
CA LEU A 32 8.20 -13.73 1.22
C LEU A 32 9.61 -14.15 0.75
N ALA A 33 9.75 -15.42 0.38
CA ALA A 33 11.02 -15.98 -0.11
C ALA A 33 11.53 -15.32 -1.41
N GLY A 34 10.63 -14.78 -2.24
CA GLY A 34 10.96 -14.11 -3.51
C GLY A 34 11.35 -12.63 -3.39
N GLY A 35 11.39 -12.08 -2.16
CA GLY A 35 11.56 -10.66 -1.94
C GLY A 35 10.24 -9.88 -1.98
N PRO A 36 10.29 -8.54 -1.90
CA PRO A 36 9.10 -7.71 -1.83
C PRO A 36 8.30 -7.69 -3.13
N ILE A 37 6.98 -7.57 -2.98
CA ILE A 37 6.04 -7.42 -4.10
C ILE A 37 6.01 -5.93 -4.48
N ARG A 38 6.21 -5.62 -5.77
CA ARG A 38 6.28 -4.25 -6.27
C ARG A 38 5.24 -4.03 -7.37
N LEU A 39 4.32 -3.11 -7.13
CA LEU A 39 3.18 -2.83 -8.01
C LEU A 39 3.13 -1.34 -8.36
N SER A 40 2.64 -1.02 -9.57
CA SER A 40 2.46 0.35 -10.08
C SER A 40 1.05 0.51 -10.64
N THR A 41 0.47 1.70 -10.53
CA THR A 41 -0.81 2.05 -11.18
C THR A 41 -0.66 2.49 -12.63
N ASP A 42 0.57 2.56 -13.13
CA ASP A 42 0.89 3.01 -14.48
C ASP A 42 1.41 1.87 -15.36
N ASN A 43 1.04 1.93 -16.64
CA ASN A 43 1.37 0.95 -17.66
C ASN A 43 2.31 1.50 -18.74
N ALA A 44 3.02 2.61 -18.47
CA ALA A 44 3.79 3.33 -19.48
C ALA A 44 4.85 2.46 -20.16
N GLU A 45 5.52 1.57 -19.43
CA GLU A 45 6.59 0.74 -19.99
C GLU A 45 6.17 -0.74 -20.11
N ARG A 46 6.53 -1.35 -21.24
CA ARG A 46 6.44 -2.80 -21.42
C ARG A 46 7.68 -3.48 -20.84
N ILE A 47 7.49 -4.22 -19.76
CA ILE A 47 8.55 -4.91 -19.01
C ILE A 47 8.91 -6.27 -19.65
N SER A 48 7.90 -7.02 -20.09
CA SER A 48 8.07 -8.34 -20.70
C SER A 48 7.11 -8.51 -21.89
N THR A 49 7.53 -9.27 -22.89
CA THR A 49 6.71 -9.61 -24.07
C THR A 49 6.06 -10.98 -23.98
N ASP A 50 6.57 -11.88 -23.13
CA ASP A 50 6.03 -13.22 -22.93
C ASP A 50 6.33 -13.74 -21.50
N PRO A 51 5.38 -13.69 -20.55
CA PRO A 51 4.04 -13.10 -20.68
C PRO A 51 4.13 -11.59 -20.89
N LEU A 52 3.11 -11.00 -21.53
CA LEU A 52 3.01 -9.56 -21.74
C LEU A 52 2.76 -8.86 -20.40
N VAL A 53 3.74 -8.12 -19.91
CA VAL A 53 3.67 -7.41 -18.62
C VAL A 53 4.10 -5.97 -18.81
N TYR A 54 3.34 -5.05 -18.23
CA TYR A 54 3.63 -3.62 -18.19
C TYR A 54 4.00 -3.19 -16.77
N GLY A 55 4.54 -1.99 -16.63
CA GLY A 55 4.89 -1.43 -15.33
C GLY A 55 5.71 -0.16 -15.42
N THR A 56 6.27 0.22 -14.28
CA THR A 56 7.11 1.40 -14.11
C THR A 56 8.48 0.96 -13.58
N ARG A 57 9.55 1.47 -14.21
CA ARG A 57 10.92 1.31 -13.72
C ARG A 57 11.24 2.45 -12.78
N SER A 58 11.53 2.12 -11.53
CA SER A 58 11.91 3.08 -10.49
C SER A 58 12.98 2.47 -9.60
N THR A 59 13.86 3.32 -9.09
CA THR A 59 14.89 3.03 -8.07
C THR A 59 14.37 3.16 -6.65
N TRP A 60 13.09 3.55 -6.48
CA TRP A 60 12.47 3.74 -5.19
C TRP A 60 12.66 2.50 -4.30
N ARG A 61 12.95 2.73 -3.01
CA ARG A 61 13.27 1.70 -2.01
C ARG A 61 14.48 0.81 -2.36
N GLY A 62 15.38 1.31 -3.22
CA GLY A 62 16.57 0.56 -3.64
C GLY A 62 16.25 -0.56 -4.63
N ALA A 63 15.06 -0.53 -5.25
CA ALA A 63 14.72 -1.44 -6.33
C ALA A 63 15.71 -1.26 -7.50
N ASN A 64 16.19 -2.35 -8.08
CA ASN A 64 16.94 -2.27 -9.33
C ASN A 64 15.95 -2.13 -10.50
N PRO A 65 15.96 -1.02 -11.25
CA PRO A 65 14.95 -0.80 -12.29
C PRO A 65 14.97 -1.85 -13.41
N VAL A 66 16.10 -2.52 -13.64
CA VAL A 66 16.26 -3.53 -14.69
C VAL A 66 15.66 -4.87 -14.25
N THR A 67 15.97 -5.32 -13.03
CA THR A 67 15.63 -6.67 -12.54
C THR A 67 14.44 -6.71 -11.59
N GLN A 68 14.05 -5.57 -11.03
CA GLN A 68 12.98 -5.43 -10.02
C GLN A 68 12.04 -4.26 -10.36
N PRO A 69 11.40 -4.26 -11.54
CA PRO A 69 10.43 -3.22 -11.90
C PRO A 69 9.16 -3.31 -11.05
N PHE A 70 8.41 -2.22 -10.99
CA PHE A 70 7.08 -2.18 -10.38
C PHE A 70 6.05 -2.62 -11.42
N LEU A 71 5.33 -3.71 -11.16
CA LEU A 71 4.43 -4.31 -12.14
C LEU A 71 3.09 -3.60 -12.18
N TRP A 72 2.59 -3.33 -13.38
CA TRP A 72 1.32 -2.65 -13.55
C TRP A 72 0.16 -3.48 -13.01
N ILE A 73 -0.68 -2.82 -12.23
CA ILE A 73 -1.96 -3.32 -11.76
C ILE A 73 -3.04 -2.27 -11.98
N ILE A 74 -4.26 -2.73 -12.14
CA ILE A 74 -5.41 -1.84 -12.03
C ILE A 74 -5.68 -1.69 -10.53
N ALA A 75 -5.34 -0.54 -9.96
CA ALA A 75 -5.66 -0.23 -8.57
C ALA A 75 -6.57 0.98 -8.47
N SER A 76 -7.60 0.87 -7.64
CA SER A 76 -8.40 2.00 -7.16
C SER A 76 -8.22 2.10 -5.66
N ALA A 77 -7.79 3.25 -5.14
CA ALA A 77 -7.76 3.47 -3.70
C ALA A 77 -8.94 4.33 -3.26
N LEU A 78 -9.53 3.91 -2.15
CA LEU A 78 -10.28 4.75 -1.25
C LEU A 78 -9.27 5.23 -0.20
N LEU A 79 -8.66 6.40 -0.44
CA LEU A 79 -7.89 7.07 0.60
C LEU A 79 -8.83 7.46 1.75
N PRO A 80 -8.36 7.42 3.01
CA PRO A 80 -9.17 7.77 4.17
C PRO A 80 -9.73 9.17 3.98
N SER A 81 -11.00 9.37 4.33
CA SER A 81 -11.53 10.72 4.55
C SER A 81 -10.80 11.33 5.75
N ASP A 82 -10.43 12.61 5.68
CA ASP A 82 -10.02 13.44 6.82
C ASP A 82 -11.18 13.63 7.82
N GLN A 83 -11.71 12.53 8.36
CA GLN A 83 -12.58 12.58 9.52
C GLN A 83 -11.68 12.58 10.75
N GLU A 84 -11.77 13.66 11.52
CA GLU A 84 -10.90 14.04 12.65
C GLU A 84 -10.77 12.99 13.78
N ASP A 85 -11.56 11.90 13.76
CA ASP A 85 -11.69 10.93 14.85
C ASP A 85 -11.44 9.45 14.46
N ALA A 86 -10.81 9.17 13.31
CA ALA A 86 -10.45 7.80 12.92
C ALA A 86 -9.00 7.69 12.46
N PRO A 87 -8.27 6.60 12.79
CA PRO A 87 -6.95 6.36 12.25
C PRO A 87 -6.97 6.45 10.73
N ALA A 88 -5.92 7.01 10.13
CA ALA A 88 -5.79 7.08 8.68
C ALA A 88 -5.76 5.65 8.07
N ALA A 89 -6.95 5.14 7.74
CA ALA A 89 -7.16 3.82 7.17
C ALA A 89 -7.41 3.97 5.66
N ALA A 90 -6.44 3.55 4.85
CA ALA A 90 -6.56 3.52 3.41
C ALA A 90 -7.06 2.15 2.96
N GLN A 91 -7.94 2.12 1.96
CA GLN A 91 -8.30 0.90 1.27
C GLN A 91 -7.80 0.96 -0.16
N ILE A 92 -7.05 -0.06 -0.58
CA ILE A 92 -6.60 -0.21 -1.96
C ILE A 92 -7.30 -1.44 -2.53
N ALA A 93 -8.18 -1.22 -3.50
CA ALA A 93 -8.76 -2.27 -4.30
C ALA A 93 -7.88 -2.52 -5.51
N VAL A 94 -7.31 -3.72 -5.59
CA VAL A 94 -6.54 -4.19 -6.74
C VAL A 94 -7.42 -5.10 -7.57
N GLU A 95 -7.63 -4.73 -8.83
CA GLU A 95 -8.41 -5.47 -9.80
C GLU A 95 -7.48 -6.34 -10.67
N ASN A 96 -7.97 -7.53 -11.06
CA ASN A 96 -7.30 -8.42 -12.01
C ASN A 96 -5.90 -8.90 -11.55
N LEU A 97 -5.88 -9.68 -10.46
CA LEU A 97 -4.65 -10.34 -9.98
C LEU A 97 -4.62 -11.82 -10.39
N SER A 98 -3.41 -12.30 -10.69
CA SER A 98 -3.18 -13.73 -10.94
C SER A 98 -3.54 -14.56 -9.70
N SER A 99 -3.93 -15.82 -9.92
CA SER A 99 -4.18 -16.78 -8.85
C SER A 99 -2.97 -16.96 -7.91
N GLU A 100 -1.76 -16.76 -8.43
CA GLU A 100 -0.52 -16.78 -7.66
C GLU A 100 -0.44 -15.65 -6.62
N MET A 101 -0.84 -14.43 -6.98
CA MET A 101 -0.86 -13.31 -6.03
C MET A 101 -1.89 -13.55 -4.91
N ALA A 102 -3.06 -14.08 -5.27
CA ALA A 102 -4.08 -14.44 -4.28
C ALA A 102 -3.63 -15.58 -3.36
N ALA A 103 -2.82 -16.53 -3.86
CA ALA A 103 -2.20 -17.56 -3.03
C ALA A 103 -1.11 -16.97 -2.12
N LEU A 104 -0.32 -16.04 -2.65
CA LEU A 104 0.75 -15.35 -1.92
C LEU A 104 0.18 -14.54 -0.75
N LEU A 105 -0.85 -13.72 -0.97
CA LEU A 105 -1.49 -12.93 0.10
C LEU A 105 -2.14 -13.80 1.19
N ARG A 106 -2.51 -15.05 0.88
CA ARG A 106 -3.02 -16.01 1.87
C ARG A 106 -1.93 -16.80 2.59
N SER A 107 -0.69 -16.75 2.10
CA SER A 107 0.40 -17.60 2.60
C SER A 107 0.92 -17.15 3.97
N PHE A 108 0.84 -15.86 4.26
CA PHE A 108 1.31 -15.27 5.51
C PHE A 108 0.16 -15.01 6.49
N ARG A 109 0.45 -15.24 7.78
CA ARG A 109 -0.52 -15.08 8.88
C ARG A 109 -0.28 -13.84 9.74
N THR A 110 0.86 -13.20 9.58
CA THR A 110 1.22 -11.96 10.26
C THR A 110 1.02 -10.75 9.32
N PRO A 111 0.79 -9.54 9.87
CA PRO A 111 0.66 -8.33 9.07
C PRO A 111 1.89 -8.11 8.18
N ALA A 112 1.64 -7.80 6.91
CA ALA A 112 2.68 -7.37 5.98
C ALA A 112 2.86 -5.85 6.05
N THR A 113 4.08 -5.38 5.82
CA THR A 113 4.37 -3.95 5.76
C THR A 113 4.20 -3.45 4.33
N VAL A 114 3.41 -2.40 4.17
CA VAL A 114 3.10 -1.76 2.89
C VAL A 114 3.69 -0.36 2.88
N ASN A 115 4.43 -0.05 1.83
CA ASN A 115 4.93 1.28 1.53
C ASN A 115 4.28 1.77 0.25
N LEU A 116 3.99 3.07 0.21
CA LEU A 116 3.42 3.76 -0.95
C LEU A 116 4.28 4.97 -1.28
N ALA A 117 4.50 5.21 -2.56
CA ALA A 117 5.02 6.46 -3.08
C ALA A 117 4.16 6.97 -4.23
N VAL A 118 4.05 8.28 -4.31
CA VAL A 118 3.43 9.00 -5.42
C VAL A 118 4.56 9.65 -6.20
N VAL A 119 4.60 9.37 -7.49
CA VAL A 119 5.59 9.89 -8.43
C VAL A 119 4.88 10.38 -9.68
N LEU A 120 5.57 11.15 -10.52
CA LEU A 120 5.09 11.42 -11.87
C LEU A 120 5.56 10.33 -12.83
N ALA A 121 4.74 10.01 -13.83
CA ALA A 121 5.07 8.99 -14.84
C ALA A 121 6.39 9.31 -15.58
N GLU A 122 6.68 10.59 -15.81
CA GLU A 122 7.89 11.05 -16.50
C GLU A 122 9.15 11.03 -15.61
N THR A 123 8.97 11.14 -14.30
CA THR A 123 10.04 11.16 -13.31
C THR A 123 9.76 10.14 -12.19
N PRO A 124 9.77 8.83 -12.50
CA PRO A 124 9.38 7.77 -11.56
C PRO A 124 10.34 7.57 -10.39
N ASP A 125 11.49 8.24 -10.40
CA ASP A 125 12.48 8.27 -9.33
C ASP A 125 12.35 9.51 -8.42
N LEU A 126 11.54 10.50 -8.82
CA LEU A 126 11.26 11.68 -8.01
C LEU A 126 9.98 11.45 -7.19
N ILE A 127 10.12 11.45 -5.88
CA ILE A 127 9.02 11.20 -4.95
C ILE A 127 8.31 12.51 -4.62
N GLU A 128 7.02 12.59 -4.96
CA GLU A 128 6.14 13.73 -4.62
C GLU A 128 5.55 13.58 -3.22
N ALA A 129 5.10 12.37 -2.89
CA ALA A 129 4.59 12.02 -1.57
C ALA A 129 4.94 10.58 -1.22
N GLU A 130 5.16 10.31 0.06
CA GLU A 130 5.55 8.98 0.54
C GLU A 130 4.79 8.61 1.82
N TYR A 131 4.33 7.37 1.89
CA TYR A 131 3.69 6.78 3.06
C TYR A 131 4.36 5.45 3.37
N LEU A 132 5.13 5.42 4.46
CA LEU A 132 5.94 4.28 4.85
C LEU A 132 5.39 3.57 6.06
N ASP A 133 5.85 2.33 6.23
CA ASP A 133 5.64 1.49 7.41
C ASP A 133 4.16 1.26 7.75
N LEU A 134 3.30 1.26 6.71
CA LEU A 134 1.90 0.96 6.89
C LEU A 134 1.72 -0.54 7.13
N GLN A 135 0.78 -0.91 7.99
CA GLN A 135 0.45 -2.29 8.30
C GLN A 135 -0.76 -2.74 7.49
N LEU A 136 -0.64 -3.88 6.81
CA LEU A 136 -1.76 -4.55 6.17
C LEU A 136 -2.64 -5.19 7.25
N LEU A 137 -3.82 -4.60 7.48
CA LEU A 137 -4.79 -5.07 8.48
C LEU A 137 -5.59 -6.27 7.97
N SER A 138 -6.02 -6.22 6.71
CA SER A 138 -6.78 -7.30 6.08
C SER A 138 -6.66 -7.28 4.57
N ALA A 139 -6.73 -8.45 3.94
CA ALA A 139 -6.86 -8.62 2.51
C ALA A 139 -8.12 -9.43 2.20
N ASN A 140 -9.18 -8.77 1.74
CA ASN A 140 -10.41 -9.41 1.29
C ASN A 140 -10.31 -9.76 -0.18
N ILE A 141 -10.21 -11.05 -0.49
CA ILE A 141 -10.02 -11.56 -1.85
C ILE A 141 -11.35 -12.09 -2.38
N THR A 142 -11.82 -11.52 -3.49
CA THR A 142 -12.98 -12.00 -4.26
C THR A 142 -12.53 -12.61 -5.59
N GLU A 143 -13.47 -13.06 -6.43
CA GLU A 143 -13.14 -13.60 -7.77
C GLU A 143 -12.55 -12.55 -8.73
N SER A 144 -12.85 -11.25 -8.51
CA SER A 144 -12.47 -10.17 -9.43
C SER A 144 -11.51 -9.13 -8.84
N GLU A 145 -11.52 -8.96 -7.52
CA GLU A 145 -10.76 -7.91 -6.83
C GLU A 145 -10.19 -8.38 -5.49
N ILE A 146 -9.07 -7.77 -5.09
CA ILE A 146 -8.49 -7.87 -3.76
C ILE A 146 -8.57 -6.50 -3.10
N LEU A 147 -9.33 -6.41 -2.01
CA LEU A 147 -9.44 -5.22 -1.19
C LEU A 147 -8.45 -5.30 -0.03
N LEU A 148 -7.41 -4.50 -0.08
CA LEU A 148 -6.39 -4.35 0.96
C LEU A 148 -6.79 -3.20 1.89
N SER A 149 -6.93 -3.49 3.19
CA SER A 149 -7.09 -2.48 4.23
C SER A 149 -5.76 -2.24 4.90
N ILE A 150 -5.27 -1.01 4.83
CA ILE A 150 -3.95 -0.62 5.27
C ILE A 150 -4.10 0.54 6.26
N SER A 151 -3.35 0.50 7.35
CA SER A 151 -3.36 1.59 8.32
C SER A 151 -1.96 1.84 8.87
N ARG A 152 -1.75 3.02 9.45
CA ARG A 152 -0.57 3.26 10.28
C ARG A 152 -0.72 2.51 11.59
N ASP A 153 0.40 2.08 12.16
CA ASP A 153 0.38 1.51 13.49
C ASP A 153 -0.19 2.53 14.48
N GLU A 154 -1.17 2.11 15.28
CA GLU A 154 -1.98 3.01 16.09
C GLU A 154 -1.21 3.33 17.38
N ILE A 155 -0.38 4.38 17.32
CA ILE A 155 0.41 4.85 18.47
C ILE A 155 -0.50 5.19 19.67
N GLU A 156 -1.76 5.56 19.40
CA GLU A 156 -2.77 5.89 20.42
C GLU A 156 -3.27 4.68 21.21
N LEU A 157 -3.13 3.46 20.68
CA LEU A 157 -3.41 2.23 21.42
C LEU A 157 -2.27 1.85 22.36
N GLU A 158 -1.11 2.50 22.27
CA GLU A 158 -0.03 2.27 23.22
C GLU A 158 -0.42 2.87 24.59
N PRO A 159 -0.59 2.04 25.63
CA PRO A 159 -1.00 2.55 26.93
C PRO A 159 0.11 3.44 27.51
N PHE A 160 -0.20 4.71 27.74
CA PHE A 160 0.65 5.62 28.49
C PHE A 160 0.00 5.96 29.85
N PRO A 161 0.67 5.68 30.98
CA PRO A 161 2.00 5.07 31.14
C PRO A 161 2.02 3.57 30.75
N PRO A 162 3.20 3.01 30.41
CA PRO A 162 3.32 1.62 29.98
C PRO A 162 2.81 0.64 31.05
N GLY A 163 1.72 -0.05 30.74
CA GLY A 163 1.16 -1.14 31.53
C GLY A 163 -0.24 -0.87 32.10
N ARG A 164 -1.06 -1.92 32.22
CA ARG A 164 -2.38 -1.81 32.84
C ARG A 164 -2.29 -1.60 34.34
N MET A 165 -3.09 -0.66 34.85
CA MET A 165 -3.37 -0.49 36.27
C MET A 165 -4.25 -1.65 36.79
N THR A 166 -3.65 -2.83 36.89
CA THR A 166 -4.29 -4.03 37.44
C THR A 166 -4.16 -4.07 38.96
N ARG A 167 -5.06 -4.79 39.65
CA ARG A 167 -4.99 -5.00 41.10
C ARG A 167 -3.64 -5.54 41.57
N ASN A 168 -2.99 -6.39 40.75
CA ASN A 168 -1.69 -6.97 41.08
C ASN A 168 -0.53 -5.97 40.98
N ARG A 169 -0.63 -4.95 40.11
CA ARG A 169 0.42 -3.95 39.90
C ARG A 169 0.17 -2.63 40.64
N PHE A 170 -1.10 -2.30 40.88
CA PHE A 170 -1.55 -1.05 41.52
C PHE A 170 -2.68 -1.31 42.53
N PRO A 171 -2.42 -2.10 43.59
CA PRO A 171 -3.46 -2.50 44.55
C PRO A 171 -4.11 -1.31 45.27
N GLY A 172 -3.41 -0.18 45.42
CA GLY A 172 -3.92 1.04 46.05
C GLY A 172 -4.97 1.83 45.25
N LEU A 173 -5.20 1.49 43.98
CA LEU A 173 -6.23 2.12 43.13
C LEU A 173 -7.54 1.32 43.07
N HIS A 174 -7.57 0.12 43.66
CA HIS A 174 -8.70 -0.82 43.59
C HIS A 174 -9.23 -1.17 44.99
N LEU A 175 -9.53 -0.12 45.78
CA LEU A 175 -10.15 -0.23 47.12
C LEU A 175 -11.61 -0.68 47.05
#